data_AF-A0A4S8L926-F1
#
_entry.id   AF-A0A4S8L926-F1
#
_cell.length_a   1.000
_cell.length_b   1.000
_cell.length_c   1.000
_cell.angle_alpha   90.00
_cell.angle_beta   90.00
_cell.angle_gamma   90.00
#
_symmetry.space_group_name_H-M   'P 1'
#
loop_
_entity.id
_entity.type
_entity.pdbx_description
1 polymer ?
#
loop_
_entity_poly.entity_id
_entity_poly.type
_entity_poly.pdbx_seq_one_letter_code
_entity_poly.pdbx_strand_id
1 'polypeptide(L)'
;KKAEVDPNAPGVQIGRMKCLNALGEWDQLAAQVDEIWDHANREDRREIGPIAAAAAWSLNEWDSMDDYIATMRPDSPDRAFYRAILSIHQNQFTKALTQIARARDLLDPELTSFVGE
;
A
#
# COMPACT_ATOMS: atom_id res chain seq x y z
N LYS A 1 -0.94 -19.97 -17.57
CA LYS A 1 -1.58 -21.22 -17.05
C LYS A 1 -2.59 -20.99 -15.92
N LYS A 2 -2.28 -20.33 -14.79
CA LYS A 2 -3.31 -20.09 -13.74
C LYS A 2 -4.34 -19.02 -14.12
N ALA A 3 -3.91 -17.89 -14.69
CA ALA A 3 -4.80 -16.82 -15.14
C ALA A 3 -5.72 -17.21 -16.30
N GLU A 4 -5.34 -18.23 -17.10
CA GLU A 4 -6.15 -18.76 -18.20
C GLU A 4 -7.22 -19.75 -17.71
N VAL A 5 -7.02 -20.33 -16.52
CA VAL A 5 -7.92 -21.35 -15.95
C VAL A 5 -8.93 -20.70 -15.01
N ASP A 6 -8.50 -19.76 -14.17
CA ASP A 6 -9.39 -18.98 -13.33
C ASP A 6 -8.84 -17.54 -13.16
N PRO A 7 -9.27 -16.59 -14.01
CA PRO A 7 -8.78 -15.23 -13.95
C PRO A 7 -9.21 -14.50 -12.68
N ASN A 8 -10.31 -14.92 -12.05
CA ASN A 8 -10.89 -14.28 -10.87
C ASN A 8 -10.36 -14.83 -9.54
N ALA A 9 -9.44 -15.80 -9.59
CA ALA A 9 -8.77 -16.28 -8.38
C ALA A 9 -8.09 -15.10 -7.64
N PRO A 10 -8.28 -14.94 -6.31
CA PRO A 10 -7.71 -13.82 -5.56
C PRO A 10 -6.21 -13.64 -5.77
N GLY A 11 -5.44 -14.73 -5.78
CA GLY A 11 -4.00 -14.67 -6.01
C GLY A 11 -3.60 -14.23 -7.43
N VAL A 12 -4.43 -14.47 -8.45
CA VAL A 12 -4.20 -13.99 -9.83
C VAL A 12 -4.48 -12.49 -9.90
N GLN A 13 -5.59 -12.07 -9.30
CA GLN A 13 -5.99 -10.66 -9.24
C GLN A 13 -4.95 -9.81 -8.50
N ILE A 14 -4.46 -10.28 -7.34
CA ILE A 14 -3.39 -9.63 -6.58
C ILE A 14 -2.08 -9.60 -7.38
N GLY A 15 -1.73 -10.69 -8.08
CA GLY A 15 -0.58 -10.71 -8.97
C GLY A 15 -0.66 -9.66 -10.08
N ARG A 16 -1.84 -9.49 -10.69
CA ARG A 16 -2.08 -8.46 -11.70
C ARG A 16 -1.96 -7.04 -11.12
N MET A 17 -2.50 -6.79 -9.94
CA MET A 17 -2.34 -5.51 -9.24
C MET A 17 -0.87 -5.16 -8.99
N LYS A 18 -0.05 -6.13 -8.58
CA LYS A 18 1.40 -5.94 -8.42
C LYS A 18 2.08 -5.56 -9.73
N CYS A 19 1.68 -6.15 -10.85
CA CYS A 19 2.20 -5.78 -12.17
C CYS A 19 1.78 -4.36 -12.56
N LEU A 20 0.51 -3.98 -12.37
CA LEU A 20 0.03 -2.63 -12.65
C LEU A 20 0.76 -1.57 -11.81
N ASN A 21 0.97 -1.86 -10.52
CA ASN A 21 1.76 -1.01 -9.62
C ASN A 21 3.21 -0.82 -10.10
N ALA A 22 3.85 -1.89 -10.58
CA ALA A 22 5.20 -1.81 -11.12
C ALA A 22 5.28 -1.04 -12.45
N LEU A 23 4.20 -1.03 -13.22
CA LEU A 23 4.08 -0.28 -14.49
C LEU A 23 3.68 1.18 -14.28
N GLY A 24 3.11 1.52 -13.12
CA GLY A 24 2.56 2.85 -12.86
C GLY A 24 1.21 3.12 -13.52
N GLU A 25 0.45 2.07 -13.86
CA GLU A 25 -0.87 2.17 -14.48
C GLU A 25 -1.95 2.39 -13.40
N TRP A 26 -1.98 3.60 -12.82
CA TRP A 26 -2.73 3.91 -11.61
C TRP A 26 -4.26 3.83 -11.78
N ASP A 27 -4.81 4.32 -12.90
CA ASP A 27 -6.25 4.24 -13.17
C ASP A 27 -6.75 2.79 -13.25
N GLN A 28 -6.00 1.93 -13.95
CA GLN A 28 -6.33 0.50 -14.07
C GLN A 28 -6.18 -0.21 -12.72
N LEU A 29 -5.17 0.17 -11.94
CA LEU A 29 -4.94 -0.38 -10.61
C LEU A 29 -6.08 0.00 -9.65
N ALA A 30 -6.50 1.27 -9.63
CA ALA A 30 -7.57 1.74 -8.77
C ALA A 30 -8.90 1.04 -9.08
N ALA A 31 -9.27 0.93 -10.36
CA ALA A 31 -10.46 0.19 -10.78
C ALA A 31 -10.43 -1.27 -10.28
N GLN A 32 -9.28 -1.94 -10.39
CA GLN A 32 -9.14 -3.31 -9.94
C GLN A 32 -9.15 -3.42 -8.40
N VAL A 33 -8.60 -2.44 -7.68
CA VAL A 33 -8.68 -2.37 -6.21
C VAL A 33 -10.14 -2.29 -5.78
N ASP A 34 -10.94 -1.41 -6.36
CA ASP A 34 -12.36 -1.23 -6.01
C ASP A 34 -13.18 -2.51 -6.21
N GLU A 35 -12.96 -3.24 -7.32
CA GLU A 35 -13.65 -4.50 -7.59
C GLU A 35 -13.37 -5.57 -6.52
N ILE A 36 -12.18 -5.57 -5.94
CA ILE A 36 -11.72 -6.63 -5.03
C ILE A 36 -11.92 -6.20 -3.57
N TRP A 37 -11.87 -4.90 -3.26
CA TRP A 37 -11.76 -4.39 -1.90
C TRP A 37 -12.93 -4.81 -1.01
N ASP A 38 -14.16 -4.73 -1.51
CA ASP A 38 -15.37 -5.14 -0.79
C ASP A 38 -15.43 -6.64 -0.49
N HIS A 39 -14.84 -7.46 -1.35
CA HIS A 39 -14.83 -8.92 -1.22
C HIS A 39 -13.57 -9.48 -0.56
N ALA A 40 -12.51 -8.67 -0.45
CA ALA A 40 -11.24 -9.04 0.14
C ALA A 40 -11.38 -9.32 1.64
N ASN A 41 -10.84 -10.47 2.08
CA ASN A 41 -10.71 -10.75 3.49
C ASN A 41 -9.63 -9.86 4.13
N ARG A 42 -9.49 -9.94 5.45
CA ARG A 42 -8.53 -9.10 6.19
C ARG A 42 -7.07 -9.33 5.80
N GLU A 43 -6.70 -10.54 5.43
CA GLU A 43 -5.33 -10.85 5.00
C GLU A 43 -5.05 -10.28 3.61
N ASP A 44 -5.99 -10.45 2.68
CA ASP A 44 -5.91 -9.87 1.35
C ASP A 44 -5.82 -8.34 1.42
N ARG A 45 -6.69 -7.69 2.21
CA ARG A 45 -6.66 -6.23 2.43
C ARG A 45 -5.33 -5.73 3.00
N ARG A 46 -4.64 -6.55 3.80
CA ARG A 46 -3.29 -6.23 4.31
C ARG A 46 -2.23 -6.36 3.24
N GLU A 47 -2.36 -7.33 2.35
CA GLU A 47 -1.44 -7.54 1.24
C GLU A 47 -1.59 -6.45 0.17
N ILE A 48 -2.82 -6.06 -0.16
CA ILE A 48 -3.08 -5.08 -1.21
C ILE A 48 -3.11 -3.63 -0.70
N GLY A 49 -3.23 -3.42 0.61
CA GLY A 49 -3.30 -2.08 1.23
C GLY A 49 -2.20 -1.12 0.74
N PRO A 50 -0.90 -1.51 0.74
CA PRO A 50 0.18 -0.64 0.26
C PRO A 50 0.07 -0.28 -1.23
N ILE A 51 -0.43 -1.22 -2.03
CA ILE A 51 -0.63 -1.05 -3.48
C ILE A 51 -1.81 -0.11 -3.75
N ALA A 52 -2.91 -0.32 -3.02
CA ALA A 52 -4.10 0.54 -3.06
C ALA A 52 -3.78 1.97 -2.61
N ALA A 53 -3.01 2.14 -1.53
CA ALA A 53 -2.57 3.45 -1.07
C ALA A 53 -1.66 4.18 -2.09
N ALA A 54 -0.80 3.45 -2.81
CA ALA A 54 0.03 4.01 -3.88
C ALA A 54 -0.82 4.55 -5.05
N ALA A 55 -1.83 3.78 -5.47
CA ALA A 55 -2.75 4.17 -6.53
C ALA A 55 -3.58 5.40 -6.11
N ALA A 56 -4.20 5.36 -4.93
CA ALA A 56 -4.98 6.46 -4.39
C ALA A 56 -4.16 7.75 -4.25
N TRP A 57 -2.91 7.65 -3.77
CA TRP A 57 -2.01 8.79 -3.72
C TRP A 57 -1.74 9.37 -5.11
N SER A 58 -1.46 8.52 -6.09
CA SER A 58 -1.15 8.93 -7.47
C SER A 58 -2.35 9.60 -8.16
N LEU A 59 -3.56 9.22 -7.78
CA LEU A 59 -4.81 9.77 -8.31
C LEU A 59 -5.37 10.94 -7.46
N ASN A 60 -4.67 11.34 -6.38
CA ASN A 60 -5.11 12.37 -5.43
C ASN A 60 -6.40 12.02 -4.66
N GLU A 61 -6.68 10.73 -4.47
CA GLU A 61 -7.81 10.21 -3.69
C GLU A 61 -7.42 10.05 -2.20
N TRP A 62 -7.32 11.17 -1.50
CA TRP A 62 -6.77 11.21 -0.14
C TRP A 62 -7.61 10.47 0.90
N ASP A 63 -8.93 10.44 0.75
CA ASP A 63 -9.84 9.75 1.67
C ASP A 63 -9.68 8.23 1.54
N SER A 64 -9.72 7.72 0.30
CA SER A 64 -9.44 6.31 -0.01
C SER A 64 -8.04 5.89 0.49
N MET A 65 -7.06 6.77 0.34
CA MET A 65 -5.70 6.52 0.84
C MET A 65 -5.68 6.31 2.37
N ASP A 66 -6.41 7.09 3.17
CA ASP A 66 -6.46 6.90 4.63
C ASP A 66 -7.12 5.55 5.01
N ASP A 67 -8.20 5.18 4.31
CA ASP A 67 -8.88 3.90 4.49
C ASP A 67 -7.95 2.71 4.20
N TYR A 68 -7.16 2.78 3.12
CA TYR A 68 -6.20 1.75 2.75
C TYR A 68 -5.04 1.66 3.76
N ILE A 69 -4.56 2.79 4.29
CA ILE A 69 -3.54 2.83 5.35
C ILE A 69 -4.05 2.19 6.65
N ALA A 70 -5.35 2.31 6.94
CA ALA A 70 -5.93 1.74 8.14
C ALA A 70 -5.89 0.20 8.17
N THR A 71 -5.84 -0.47 7.02
CA THR A 71 -5.73 -1.94 6.94
C THR A 71 -4.33 -2.46 7.19
N MET A 72 -3.30 -1.62 6.96
CA MET A 72 -1.90 -1.98 7.10
C MET A 72 -1.53 -2.30 8.56
N ARG A 73 -0.49 -3.13 8.74
CA ARG A 73 -0.02 -3.46 10.09
C ARG A 73 0.61 -2.23 10.77
N PRO A 74 0.42 -2.02 12.09
CA PRO A 74 0.96 -0.85 12.81
C PRO A 74 2.49 -0.72 12.79
N ASP A 75 3.18 -1.83 12.61
CA ASP A 75 4.63 -2.01 12.52
C ASP A 75 5.13 -2.04 11.07
N SER A 76 4.26 -1.82 10.08
CA SER A 76 4.68 -1.71 8.68
C SER A 76 5.36 -0.35 8.44
N PRO A 77 6.54 -0.32 7.81
CA PRO A 77 7.20 0.93 7.41
C PRO A 77 6.35 1.69 6.38
N ASP A 78 5.69 0.98 5.44
CA ASP A 78 4.79 1.57 4.45
C ASP A 78 3.65 2.35 5.12
N ARG A 79 3.08 1.81 6.20
CA ARG A 79 2.03 2.51 6.95
C ARG A 79 2.52 3.85 7.50
N ALA A 80 3.71 3.87 8.11
CA ALA A 80 4.29 5.09 8.64
C ALA A 80 4.61 6.08 7.51
N PHE A 81 5.16 5.59 6.39
CA PHE A 81 5.46 6.37 5.20
C PHE A 81 4.21 7.07 4.62
N TYR A 82 3.14 6.33 4.35
CA TYR A 82 1.93 6.91 3.78
C TYR A 82 1.20 7.85 4.74
N ARG A 83 1.24 7.60 6.06
CA ARG A 83 0.72 8.57 7.06
C ARG A 83 1.52 9.87 7.08
N ALA A 84 2.82 9.83 6.82
CA ALA A 84 3.62 11.03 6.69
C ALA A 84 3.15 11.89 5.50
N ILE A 85 2.88 11.25 4.36
CA ILE A 85 2.37 11.94 3.16
C ILE A 85 1.02 12.62 3.46
N LEU A 86 0.06 11.92 4.07
CA LEU A 86 -1.22 12.52 4.48
C LEU A 86 -1.03 13.69 5.45
N SER A 87 -0.11 13.55 6.40
CA SER A 87 0.17 14.61 7.37
C SER A 87 0.76 15.86 6.68
N ILE A 88 1.59 15.68 5.65
CA ILE A 88 2.13 16.79 4.82
C ILE A 88 0.99 17.45 4.05
N HIS A 89 0.14 16.68 3.39
CA HIS A 89 -1.02 17.19 2.65
C HIS A 89 -1.95 18.02 3.55
N GLN A 90 -2.13 17.62 4.80
CA GLN A 90 -2.94 18.32 5.80
C GLN A 90 -2.20 19.48 6.52
N ASN A 91 -0.99 19.85 6.08
CA ASN A 91 -0.13 20.87 6.72
C ASN A 91 0.24 20.57 8.20
N GLN A 92 0.23 19.30 8.60
CA GLN A 92 0.56 18.84 9.95
C GLN A 92 2.02 18.38 10.02
N PHE A 93 2.96 19.30 9.76
CA PHE A 93 4.39 18.99 9.60
C PHE A 93 5.04 18.32 10.82
N THR A 94 4.65 18.69 12.04
CA THR A 94 5.14 18.04 13.26
C THR A 94 4.77 16.56 13.30
N LYS A 95 3.52 16.22 12.94
CA LYS A 95 3.09 14.82 12.87
C LYS A 95 3.78 14.08 11.73
N ALA A 96 3.98 14.74 10.59
CA ALA A 96 4.72 14.17 9.46
C ALA A 96 6.14 13.76 9.88
N LEU A 97 6.86 14.63 10.59
CA LEU A 97 8.21 14.32 11.10
C LEU A 97 8.23 13.12 12.04
N THR A 98 7.22 12.98 12.92
CA THR A 98 7.09 11.80 13.78
C THR A 98 6.87 10.52 12.97
N GLN A 99 6.03 10.57 11.93
CA GLN A 99 5.80 9.41 11.06
C GLN A 99 7.05 9.05 10.24
N ILE A 100 7.80 10.04 9.74
CA ILE A 100 9.07 9.83 9.03
C ILE A 100 10.10 9.16 9.95
N ALA A 101 10.25 9.64 11.18
CA ALA A 101 11.15 9.02 12.17
C ALA A 101 10.76 7.56 12.42
N ARG A 102 9.47 7.30 12.66
CA ARG A 102 8.95 5.94 12.85
C ARG A 102 9.19 5.03 11.64
N ALA A 103 9.03 5.55 10.41
CA ALA A 103 9.30 4.77 9.20
C ALA A 103 10.78 4.36 9.13
N ARG A 104 11.71 5.24 9.54
CA ARG A 104 13.14 4.94 9.61
C ARG A 104 13.43 3.85 10.64
N ASP A 105 12.92 4.02 11.87
CA ASP A 105 13.12 3.04 12.95
C ASP A 105 12.64 1.62 12.57
N LEU A 106 11.58 1.53 11.76
CA LEU A 106 11.02 0.25 11.28
C LEU A 106 11.83 -0.36 10.12
N LEU A 107 12.54 0.46 9.33
CA LEU A 107 13.40 0.01 8.23
C LEU A 107 14.82 -0.36 8.69
N ASP A 108 15.32 0.25 9.77
CA ASP A 108 16.65 0.00 10.34
C ASP A 108 17.00 -1.50 10.51
N PRO A 109 16.12 -2.39 11.02
CA PRO A 109 16.44 -3.82 11.12
C PRO A 109 16.64 -4.49 9.75
N GLU A 110 15.88 -4.11 8.72
CA GLU A 110 16.01 -4.67 7.37
C GLU A 110 17.33 -4.24 6.71
N LEU A 111 17.74 -2.99 6.94
CA LEU A 111 19.02 -2.46 6.45
C LEU A 111 20.22 -3.10 7.17
N THR A 112 20.12 -3.26 8.49
CA THR A 112 21.20 -3.84 9.30
C THR A 112 21.41 -5.32 8.98
N SER A 113 20.35 -6.07 8.70
CA SER A 113 20.48 -7.48 8.31
C SER A 113 21.18 -7.67 6.97
N PHE A 114 21.08 -6.70 6.05
CA PHE A 114 21.69 -6.77 4.72
C PHE A 114 23.19 -6.46 4.68
N VAL A 115 23.69 -5.71 5.69
CA VAL A 115 25.10 -5.29 5.77
C VAL A 115 25.94 -6.31 6.56
N GLY A 116 25.29 -7.30 7.20
CA GLY A 116 25.94 -8.34 7.99
C GLY A 116 26.33 -9.63 7.24
N GLU A 117 26.12 -9.69 5.91
CA GLU A 117 26.58 -10.77 5.02
C GLU A 117 27.88 -10.41 4.29
#